data_AF-A0A0L9UWS0-F1
#
_entry.id   AF-A0A0L9UWS0-F1
#
_cell.length_a   1.000
_cell.length_b   1.000
_cell.length_c   1.000
_cell.angle_alpha   90.00
_cell.angle_beta   90.00
_cell.angle_gamma   90.00
#
_symmetry.space_group_name_H-M   'P 1'
#
loop_
_entity.id
_entity.type
_entity.pdbx_description
1 polymer ?
#
loop_
_entity_poly.entity_id
_entity_poly.type
_entity_poly.pdbx_seq_one_letter_code
_entity_poly.pdbx_strand_id
1 'polypeptide(L)'
;MKRHDFKEQVVRDSLEMVGVIRTLEGCFDLILVGRRHESESSMFYGMNDWMEYPELGSVADMLVSSDSTFDGSVLVVQQQNKLGGMVGRQDYYNSVNFFSRREVPTVLDVQPETTGWPVI
;
A
#
# COMPACT_ATOMS: atom_id res chain seq x y z
N MET A 1 -13.16 7.04 -24.02
CA MET A 1 -12.35 8.02 -23.27
C MET A 1 -12.37 7.62 -21.80
N LYS A 2 -11.27 7.08 -21.26
CA LYS A 2 -11.20 6.69 -19.84
C LYS A 2 -10.98 7.95 -19.00
N ARG A 3 -11.94 8.30 -18.14
CA ARG A 3 -11.79 9.37 -17.13
C ARG A 3 -11.02 8.79 -15.94
N HIS A 4 -10.01 9.51 -15.50
CA HIS A 4 -9.28 9.24 -14.26
C HIS A 4 -9.23 10.55 -13.47
N ASP A 5 -9.49 10.47 -12.17
CA ASP A 5 -9.36 11.59 -11.25
C ASP A 5 -8.18 11.29 -10.32
N PHE A 6 -7.27 12.24 -10.16
CA PHE A 6 -6.13 12.14 -9.25
C PHE A 6 -6.36 13.06 -8.06
N LYS A 7 -6.21 12.52 -6.84
CA LYS A 7 -6.30 13.26 -5.59
C LYS A 7 -5.12 12.86 -4.70
N GLU A 8 -4.25 13.83 -4.42
CA GLU A 8 -3.20 13.69 -3.41
C GLU A 8 -3.73 14.14 -2.05
N GLN A 9 -3.36 13.41 -0.99
CA GLN A 9 -3.75 13.72 0.38
C GLN A 9 -2.54 13.64 1.30
N VAL A 10 -2.16 14.78 1.88
CA VAL A 10 -1.14 14.85 2.91
C VAL A 10 -1.80 14.63 4.27
N VAL A 11 -1.22 13.76 5.08
CA VAL A 11 -1.69 13.41 6.44
C VAL A 11 -0.56 13.61 7.44
N ARG A 12 -0.91 13.98 8.66
CA ARG A 12 0.06 14.31 9.72
C ARG A 12 0.41 13.11 10.58
N ASP A 13 -0.52 12.18 10.73
CA ASP A 13 -0.39 10.98 11.55
C ASP A 13 -1.25 9.82 11.03
N SER A 14 -1.17 8.67 11.71
CA SER A 14 -1.93 7.47 11.37
C SER A 14 -3.44 7.63 11.55
N LEU A 15 -3.90 8.46 12.48
CA LEU A 15 -5.33 8.70 12.71
C LEU A 15 -5.95 9.48 11.56
N GLU A 16 -5.26 10.52 11.07
CA GLU A 16 -5.67 11.24 9.87
C GLU A 16 -5.67 10.33 8.63
N MET A 17 -4.66 9.45 8.50
CA MET A 17 -4.63 8.45 7.43
C MET A 17 -5.85 7.52 7.44
N VAL A 18 -6.18 6.98 8.62
CA VAL A 18 -7.38 6.14 8.81
C VAL A 18 -8.63 6.92 8.41
N GLY A 19 -8.73 8.17 8.85
CA GLY A 19 -9.84 9.05 8.48
C GLY A 19 -9.99 9.21 6.97
N VAL A 20 -8.88 9.42 6.26
CA VAL A 20 -8.87 9.54 4.79
C VAL A 20 -9.29 8.23 4.12
N ILE A 21 -8.74 7.09 4.52
CA ILE A 21 -9.10 5.78 3.95
C ILE A 21 -10.61 5.51 4.16
N ARG A 22 -11.14 5.83 5.34
CA ARG A 22 -12.57 5.69 5.64
C ARG A 22 -13.47 6.52 4.74
N THR A 23 -12.98 7.64 4.19
CA THR A 23 -13.75 8.41 3.20
C THR A 23 -13.94 7.69 1.86
N LEU A 24 -13.20 6.60 1.61
CA LEU A 24 -13.34 5.77 0.43
C LEU A 24 -14.39 4.66 0.60
N GLU A 25 -14.81 4.37 1.84
CA GLU A 25 -15.82 3.35 2.11
C GLU A 25 -17.14 3.70 1.40
N GLY A 26 -17.72 2.71 0.71
CA GLY A 26 -18.97 2.88 -0.06
C GLY A 26 -18.85 3.74 -1.33
N CYS A 27 -17.67 4.22 -1.69
CA CYS A 27 -17.46 5.00 -2.91
C CYS A 27 -17.11 4.15 -4.14
N PHE A 28 -16.65 2.90 -3.95
CA PHE A 28 -16.12 2.05 -5.01
C PHE A 28 -16.46 0.57 -4.79
N ASP A 29 -16.80 -0.15 -5.86
CA ASP A 29 -17.02 -1.61 -5.83
C ASP A 29 -15.70 -2.40 -5.77
N LEU A 30 -14.59 -1.77 -6.16
CA LEU A 30 -13.25 -2.35 -6.20
C LEU A 30 -12.20 -1.29 -5.82
N ILE A 31 -11.37 -1.59 -4.83
CA ILE A 31 -10.22 -0.77 -4.44
C ILE A 31 -8.93 -1.55 -4.74
N LEU A 32 -8.00 -0.92 -5.45
CA LEU A 32 -6.65 -1.44 -5.64
C LEU A 32 -5.72 -0.79 -4.63
N VAL A 33 -4.98 -1.61 -3.90
CA VAL A 33 -4.01 -1.15 -2.91
C VAL A 33 -2.65 -1.78 -3.19
N GLY A 34 -1.59 -0.98 -3.03
CA GLY A 34 -0.22 -1.48 -3.12
C GLY A 34 0.20 -2.09 -1.79
N ARG A 35 0.78 -3.29 -1.81
CA ARG A 35 1.48 -3.85 -0.65
C ARG A 35 2.92 -3.39 -0.67
N ARG A 36 3.28 -2.56 0.31
CA ARG A 36 4.64 -2.02 0.44
C ARG A 36 5.58 -3.09 1.01
N HIS A 37 6.77 -3.22 0.43
CA HIS A 37 7.78 -4.22 0.84
C HIS A 37 8.97 -3.60 1.58
N GLU A 38 9.19 -2.28 1.47
CA GLU A 38 10.38 -1.62 2.01
C GLU A 38 10.04 -0.55 3.04
N SER A 39 10.75 -0.70 4.17
CA SER A 39 10.74 0.11 5.39
C SER A 39 9.37 0.38 5.99
N GLU A 40 9.15 -0.22 7.17
CA GLU A 40 8.25 0.27 8.20
C GLU A 40 8.40 1.80 8.27
N SER A 41 7.48 2.53 7.64
CA SER A 41 7.44 3.97 7.87
C SER A 41 7.06 4.14 9.34
N SER A 42 7.69 5.08 10.03
CA SER A 42 7.33 5.36 11.42
C SER A 42 5.85 5.67 11.61
N MET A 43 5.14 6.04 10.52
CA MET A 43 3.71 6.29 10.50
C MET A 43 2.86 5.02 10.70
N PHE A 44 3.35 3.84 10.27
CA PHE A 44 2.69 2.55 10.50
C PHE A 44 3.16 1.85 11.77
N TYR A 45 4.16 2.41 12.46
CA TYR A 45 4.68 1.88 13.71
C TYR A 45 3.58 1.90 14.78
N GLY A 46 3.18 0.72 15.26
CA GLY A 46 2.07 0.55 16.18
C GLY A 46 0.71 0.28 15.51
N MET A 47 0.56 0.40 14.19
CA MET A 47 -0.61 -0.20 13.50
C MET A 47 -0.42 -1.70 13.32
N ASN A 48 0.83 -2.16 13.18
CA ASN A 48 1.14 -3.58 12.98
C ASN A 48 0.71 -4.48 14.15
N ASP A 49 0.70 -3.95 15.37
CA ASP A 49 0.32 -4.71 16.57
C ASP A 49 -1.19 -5.00 16.63
N TRP A 50 -1.99 -4.28 15.82
CA TRP A 50 -3.46 -4.36 15.81
C TRP A 50 -4.02 -4.83 14.46
N MET A 51 -3.17 -5.35 13.56
CA MET A 51 -3.63 -5.88 12.28
C MET A 51 -4.33 -7.23 12.44
N GLU A 52 -5.45 -7.40 11.75
CA GLU A 52 -6.16 -8.69 11.65
C GLU A 52 -5.54 -9.58 10.56
N TYR A 53 -5.13 -8.97 9.46
CA TYR A 53 -4.63 -9.59 8.23
C TYR A 53 -3.29 -8.97 7.80
N PRO A 54 -2.19 -9.22 8.54
CA PRO A 54 -0.88 -8.63 8.28
C PRO A 54 -0.33 -8.96 6.88
N GLU A 55 -0.77 -10.06 6.25
CA GLU A 55 -0.44 -10.45 4.89
C GLU A 55 -1.03 -9.53 3.81
N LEU A 56 -2.02 -8.70 4.13
CA LEU A 56 -2.60 -7.77 3.17
C LEU A 56 -1.88 -6.39 3.20
N GLY A 57 -1.20 -6.10 4.31
CA GLY A 57 -0.59 -4.80 4.59
C GLY A 57 -1.59 -3.80 5.19
N SER A 58 -1.08 -2.77 5.87
CA SER A 58 -1.85 -1.87 6.74
C SER A 58 -3.08 -1.20 6.11
N VAL A 59 -2.98 -0.75 4.85
CA VAL A 59 -4.10 -0.09 4.15
C VAL A 59 -5.19 -1.10 3.78
N ALA A 60 -4.79 -2.26 3.29
CA ALA A 60 -5.70 -3.31 2.89
C ALA A 60 -6.42 -3.89 4.11
N ASP A 61 -5.65 -4.17 5.18
CA ASP A 61 -6.15 -4.63 6.47
C ASP A 61 -7.23 -3.70 7.02
N MET A 62 -7.02 -2.39 6.98
CA MET A 62 -8.02 -1.40 7.43
C MET A 62 -9.33 -1.45 6.63
N LEU A 63 -9.28 -1.75 5.33
CA LEU A 63 -10.46 -1.84 4.46
C LEU A 63 -11.23 -3.16 4.63
N VAL A 64 -10.56 -4.22 5.10
CA VAL A 64 -11.19 -5.55 5.26
C VAL A 64 -11.37 -5.98 6.72
N SER A 65 -10.86 -5.17 7.66
CA SER A 65 -11.00 -5.39 9.09
C SER A 65 -12.48 -5.44 9.47
N SER A 66 -12.76 -6.20 10.52
CA SER A 66 -14.10 -6.34 11.10
C SER A 66 -14.80 -5.01 11.46
N ASP A 67 -14.04 -3.94 11.67
CA ASP A 67 -14.54 -2.59 11.98
C ASP A 67 -14.85 -1.73 10.74
N SER A 68 -14.54 -2.22 9.52
CA SER A 68 -14.83 -1.49 8.27
C SER A 68 -16.27 -1.68 7.82
N THR A 69 -16.84 -0.63 7.21
CA THR A 69 -18.14 -0.71 6.54
C THR A 69 -18.02 -0.92 5.03
N PHE A 70 -16.81 -1.13 4.53
CA PHE A 70 -16.56 -1.39 3.12
C PHE A 70 -17.18 -2.73 2.68
N ASP A 71 -18.01 -2.71 1.64
CA ASP A 71 -18.76 -3.86 1.13
C ASP A 71 -18.30 -4.31 -0.27
N GLY A 72 -17.19 -3.76 -0.76
CA GLY A 72 -16.62 -4.06 -2.07
C GLY A 72 -15.49 -5.09 -2.04
N SER A 73 -14.78 -5.19 -3.18
CA SER A 73 -13.58 -6.02 -3.31
C SER A 73 -12.31 -5.21 -3.08
N VAL A 74 -11.33 -5.78 -2.36
CA VAL A 74 -9.98 -5.21 -2.23
C VAL A 74 -8.99 -6.09 -2.99
N LEU A 75 -8.29 -5.53 -3.97
CA LEU A 75 -7.21 -6.19 -4.68
C LEU A 75 -5.86 -5.64 -4.23
N VAL A 76 -5.12 -6.48 -3.52
CA VAL A 76 -3.76 -6.17 -3.07
C VAL A 76 -2.76 -6.49 -4.17
N VAL A 77 -2.03 -5.48 -4.63
CA VAL A 77 -1.01 -5.59 -5.66
C VAL A 77 0.38 -5.46 -5.04
N GLN A 78 1.20 -6.48 -5.25
CA GLN A 78 2.60 -6.49 -4.81
C GLN A 78 3.52 -6.40 -6.03
N GLN A 79 4.37 -5.39 -6.07
CA GLN A 79 5.45 -5.36 -7.05
C GLN A 79 6.45 -6.47 -6.71
N GLN A 80 6.70 -7.37 -7.66
CA GLN A 80 7.73 -8.39 -7.53
C GLN A 80 9.10 -7.78 -7.81
N ASN A 81 9.95 -7.72 -6.81
CA ASN A 81 11.38 -7.46 -7.01
C ASN A 81 11.99 -8.73 -7.61
N LYS A 82 12.17 -8.74 -8.94
CA LYS A 82 12.92 -9.79 -9.64
C LYS A 82 14.42 -9.63 -9.34
N LEU A 83 14.83 -9.90 -8.10
CA LEU A 83 16.20 -10.35 -7.86
C LEU A 83 16.18 -11.86 -8.05
N GLY A 84 16.70 -12.31 -9.20
CA GLY A 84 16.61 -13.70 -9.64
C GLY A 84 17.13 -14.68 -8.58
N GLY A 85 16.27 -15.65 -8.24
CA GLY A 85 16.67 -16.92 -7.64
C GLY A 85 16.90 -16.90 -6.13
N MET A 86 15.83 -17.04 -5.36
CA MET A 86 15.71 -17.97 -4.22
C MET A 86 14.29 -17.90 -3.68
N VAL A 87 13.42 -18.74 -4.25
CA VAL A 87 12.09 -19.01 -3.73
C VAL A 87 12.25 -19.88 -2.48
N GLY A 88 11.77 -19.40 -1.33
CA GLY A 88 11.55 -20.25 -0.17
C GLY A 88 11.59 -19.52 1.17
N ARG A 89 10.39 -19.22 1.72
CA ARG A 89 10.11 -19.12 3.16
C ARG A 89 10.82 -17.95 3.89
N GLN A 90 10.26 -16.74 3.81
CA GLN A 90 10.84 -15.54 4.47
C GLN A 90 9.90 -14.91 5.53
N ASP A 91 9.03 -15.68 6.17
CA ASP A 91 8.05 -15.10 7.11
C ASP A 91 8.44 -15.23 8.60
N TYR A 92 9.61 -15.82 8.95
CA TYR A 92 9.96 -16.08 10.36
C TYR A 92 11.38 -15.69 10.83
N TYR A 93 12.27 -15.22 9.95
CA TYR A 93 13.69 -14.95 10.29
C TYR A 93 14.20 -13.54 9.97
N ASN A 94 13.33 -12.59 9.62
CA ASN A 94 13.76 -11.24 9.26
C ASN A 94 13.84 -10.25 10.43
N SER A 95 13.42 -10.60 11.66
CA SER A 95 13.50 -9.70 12.82
C SER A 95 14.94 -9.25 13.18
N VAL A 96 15.98 -9.91 12.64
CA VAL A 96 17.39 -9.61 12.94
C VAL A 96 18.23 -9.10 11.76
N ASN A 97 17.70 -9.05 10.54
CA ASN A 97 18.46 -8.63 9.35
C ASN A 97 18.08 -7.23 8.79
N PHE A 98 17.19 -6.51 9.47
CA PHE A 98 16.60 -5.25 8.98
C PHE A 98 17.56 -4.05 8.85
N PHE A 99 18.83 -4.16 9.28
CA PHE A 99 19.76 -3.03 9.27
C PHE A 99 20.69 -2.93 8.06
N SER A 100 20.75 -3.90 7.13
CA SER A 100 21.89 -3.99 6.20
C SER A 100 21.65 -3.93 4.69
N ARG A 101 20.47 -3.65 4.17
CA ARG A 101 20.36 -3.33 2.72
C ARG A 101 19.50 -2.10 2.46
N ARG A 102 20.19 -0.96 2.29
CA ARG A 102 19.68 0.20 1.54
C ARG A 102 19.73 -0.18 0.06
N GLU A 103 18.65 -0.76 -0.45
CA GLU A 103 18.38 -0.69 -1.88
C GLU A 103 17.49 0.51 -2.13
N VAL A 104 17.87 1.31 -3.12
CA VAL A 104 17.19 2.57 -3.46
C VAL A 104 15.93 2.18 -4.23
N PRO A 105 14.72 2.45 -3.73
CA PRO A 105 13.52 2.05 -4.43
C PRO A 105 13.49 2.77 -5.78
N THR A 106 13.26 2.01 -6.86
CA THR A 106 13.07 2.56 -8.21
C THR A 106 11.66 3.15 -8.29
N VAL A 107 11.39 4.19 -7.50
CA VAL A 107 10.22 5.03 -7.71
C VAL A 107 10.58 5.95 -8.85
N LEU A 108 10.01 5.68 -10.03
CA LEU A 108 9.95 6.69 -11.07
C LEU A 108 9.00 7.76 -10.53
N ASP A 109 9.55 8.90 -10.10
CA ASP A 109 8.75 10.10 -9.93
C ASP A 109 8.06 10.35 -11.26
N VAL A 110 6.73 10.14 -11.29
CA VAL A 110 5.91 10.56 -12.41
C VAL A 110 5.90 12.09 -12.33
N GLN A 111 6.79 12.72 -13.07
CA GLN A 111 6.71 14.16 -13.30
C GLN A 111 5.30 14.46 -13.81
N PRO A 112 4.64 15.54 -13.34
CA PRO A 112 3.34 15.94 -13.87
C PRO A 112 3.55 16.49 -15.29
N GLU A 113 3.77 15.61 -16.26
CA GLU A 113 3.96 15.98 -17.65
C GLU A 113 2.61 16.47 -18.21
N THR A 114 2.57 17.70 -18.70
CA THR A 114 1.39 18.40 -19.22
C THR A 114 0.98 17.98 -20.64
N THR A 115 1.38 16.81 -21.12
CA THR A 115 1.07 16.37 -22.49
C THR A 115 0.45 14.98 -22.50
N GLY A 116 -0.75 14.93 -23.06
CA GLY A 116 -1.68 13.80 -22.99
C GLY A 116 -1.10 12.43 -23.34
N TRP A 117 -1.69 11.42 -22.69
CA TRP A 117 -1.44 10.01 -22.90
C TRP A 117 -1.42 9.64 -24.39
N PRO A 118 -0.42 8.87 -24.88
CA PRO A 118 -0.41 8.39 -26.24
C PRO A 118 -1.58 7.42 -26.44
N VAL A 119 -2.43 7.75 -27.40
CA VAL A 119 -3.50 6.87 -27.88
C VAL A 119 -2.84 5.78 -28.73
N ILE A 120 -3.02 4.52 -28.32
CA ILE A 120 -2.85 3.33 -29.17
C ILE A 120 -4.16 3.05 -29.92
#